data_AF-A0A3D5GQH0-F1
#
_entry.id   AF-A0A3D5GQH0-F1
#
_cell.length_a   1.000
_cell.length_b   1.000
_cell.length_c   1.000
_cell.angle_alpha   90.00
_cell.angle_beta   90.00
_cell.angle_gamma   90.00
#
_symmetry.space_group_name_H-M   'P 1'
#
loop_
_entity.id
_entity.type
_entity.pdbx_description
1 polymer ?
#
loop_
_entity_poly.entity_id
_entity_poly.type
_entity_poly.pdbx_seq_one_letter_code
_entity_poly.pdbx_strand_id
1 'polypeptide(L)' 'MSRNADLDRLLEIGDLDGLLRLIDDLCIAGDWALLEVLASRGRLAVERGHQLWPAADHAEHRLALEAPGPF' A
#
# COMPACT_ATOMS: atom_id res chain seq x y z
N MET A 1 7.96 -0.99 -14.69
CA MET A 1 8.00 -2.27 -13.94
C MET A 1 6.54 -2.66 -13.65
N SER A 2 6.26 -3.87 -13.16
CA SER A 2 4.89 -4.22 -12.74
C SER A 2 4.61 -3.59 -11.37
N ARG A 3 3.37 -3.15 -11.09
CA ARG A 3 3.00 -2.54 -9.80
C ARG A 3 3.32 -3.42 -8.58
N ASN A 4 3.30 -4.74 -8.74
CA ASN A 4 3.77 -5.68 -7.71
C ASN A 4 5.26 -5.53 -7.42
N ALA A 5 6.09 -5.41 -8.46
CA ALA A 5 7.53 -5.22 -8.31
C ALA A 5 7.86 -3.85 -7.70
N ASP A 6 7.05 -2.83 -8.01
CA ASP A 6 7.17 -1.51 -7.40
C ASP A 6 6.81 -1.58 -5.91
N LEU A 7 5.72 -2.25 -5.53
CA LEU A 7 5.37 -2.48 -4.13
C LEU A 7 6.48 -3.22 -3.37
N ASP A 8 7.00 -4.32 -3.93
CA ASP A 8 8.06 -5.11 -3.31
C ASP A 8 9.30 -4.25 -3.01
N ARG A 9 9.76 -3.51 -4.03
CA ARG A 9 10.90 -2.61 -3.91
C ARG A 9 10.68 -1.54 -2.84
N LEU A 10 9.53 -0.88 -2.86
CA LEU A 10 9.23 0.23 -1.94
C LEU A 10 9.16 -0.24 -0.48
N LEU A 11 8.61 -1.43 -0.25
CA LEU A 11 8.60 -2.07 1.08
C LEU A 11 10.00 -2.49 1.53
N GLU A 12 10.85 -2.96 0.62
CA GLU A 12 12.22 -3.38 0.90
C GLU A 12 13.11 -2.21 1.33
N ILE A 13 12.98 -1.05 0.66
CA ILE A 13 13.80 0.14 0.96
C ILE A 13 13.17 1.04 2.03
N GLY A 14 11.93 0.77 2.43
CA GLY A 14 11.20 1.59 3.40
C GLY A 14 10.80 2.97 2.89
N ASP A 15 10.48 3.09 1.61
CA ASP A 15 10.11 4.37 0.99
C ASP A 15 8.62 4.67 1.20
N LEU A 16 8.34 5.39 2.30
CA LEU A 16 6.99 5.81 2.66
C LEU A 16 6.36 6.71 1.59
N ASP A 17 7.11 7.69 1.07
CA ASP A 17 6.59 8.63 0.07
C ASP A 17 6.28 7.91 -1.24
N GLY A 18 7.12 6.97 -1.64
CA GLY A 18 6.87 6.11 -2.79
C GLY A 18 5.62 5.25 -2.62
N LEU A 19 5.38 4.69 -1.43
CA LEU A 19 4.15 3.96 -1.13
C LEU A 19 2.91 4.84 -1.19
N LEU A 20 2.96 6.09 -0.70
CA LEU A 20 1.83 7.01 -0.79
C LEU A 20 1.45 7.31 -2.24
N ARG A 21 2.44 7.54 -3.12
CA ARG A 21 2.18 7.74 -4.55
C ARG A 21 1.61 6.47 -5.21
N LEU A 22 2.12 5.30 -4.83
CA LEU A 22 1.60 4.02 -5.33
C LEU A 22 0.14 3.81 -4.89
N ILE A 23 -0.23 4.18 -3.66
CA ILE A 23 -1.63 4.11 -3.19
C ILE A 23 -2.54 4.94 -4.09
N ASP A 24 -2.16 6.19 -4.40
CA ASP A 24 -2.93 7.04 -5.29
C ASP A 24 -3.10 6.42 -6.69
N ASP A 25 -2.01 5.89 -7.27
CA ASP A 25 -2.04 5.22 -8.57
C ASP A 25 -2.93 3.97 -8.56
N LEU A 26 -2.91 3.17 -7.48
CA LEU A 26 -3.75 2.00 -7.31
C LEU A 26 -5.23 2.37 -7.20
N CYS A 27 -5.57 3.43 -6.47
CA CYS A 27 -6.93 3.93 -6.36
C CYS A 27 -7.44 4.45 -7.72
N ILE A 28 -6.62 5.20 -8.46
CA ILE A 28 -6.95 5.66 -9.82
C ILE A 28 -7.18 4.47 -10.76
N ALA A 29 -6.36 3.42 -10.64
CA ALA A 29 -6.47 2.22 -11.45
C ALA A 29 -7.59 1.25 -11.01
N GLY A 30 -8.19 1.46 -9.84
CA GLY A 30 -9.14 0.53 -9.21
C GLY A 30 -8.53 -0.81 -8.81
N ASP A 31 -7.22 -0.84 -8.53
CA ASP A 31 -6.47 -2.06 -8.21
C ASP A 31 -6.51 -2.34 -6.69
N TRP A 32 -7.73 -2.56 -6.19
CA TRP A 32 -8.03 -2.70 -4.76
C TRP A 32 -7.35 -3.91 -4.11
N ALA A 33 -7.20 -5.00 -4.86
CA ALA A 33 -6.52 -6.21 -4.36
C ALA A 33 -5.05 -5.93 -4.02
N LEU A 34 -4.34 -5.18 -4.86
CA LEU A 34 -2.95 -4.82 -4.57
C LEU A 34 -2.85 -3.77 -3.46
N LEU A 35 -3.85 -2.90 -3.32
CA LEU A 35 -3.96 -1.95 -2.21
C LEU A 35 -4.13 -2.66 -0.85
N GLU A 36 -4.94 -3.73 -0.78
CA GLU A 36 -5.09 -4.58 0.41
C GLU A 36 -3.76 -5.27 0.79
N VAL A 37 -3.04 -5.77 -0.21
CA VAL A 37 -1.70 -6.35 0.00
C VAL A 37 -0.72 -5.30 0.52
N LEU A 38 -0.76 -4.08 -0.02
CA LEU A 38 0.04 -2.95 0.46
C LEU A 38 -0.27 -2.64 1.92
N ALA A 39 -1.56 -2.49 2.27
CA ALA A 39 -2.00 -2.25 3.65
C ALA A 39 -1.44 -3.31 4.63
N SER A 40 -1.68 -4.57 4.31
CA SER A 40 -1.25 -5.71 5.14
C SER A 40 0.27 -5.75 5.33
N ARG A 41 1.03 -5.59 4.24
CA ARG A 41 2.50 -5.68 4.27
C ARG A 41 3.17 -4.43 4.84
N GLY A 42 2.57 -3.26 4.64
CA GLY A 42 3.02 -2.00 5.21
C GLY A 42 2.92 -2.03 6.74
N ARG A 43 1.84 -2.60 7.27
CA ARG A 43 1.64 -2.79 8.71
C ARG A 43 2.71 -3.70 9.33
N LEU A 44 3.09 -4.78 8.63
CA LEU A 44 4.12 -5.72 9.07
C LEU A 44 5.56 -5.22 8.87
N ALA A 45 5.78 -4.13 8.13
CA ALA A 45 7.12 -3.64 7.81
C ALA A 45 7.92 -3.18 9.05
N VAL A 46 7.22 -2.89 10.16
CA VAL A 46 7.83 -2.56 11.45
C VAL A 46 8.72 -3.69 11.98
N GLU A 47 8.40 -4.94 11.67
CA GLU A 47 9.20 -6.12 12.05
C GLU A 47 10.59 -6.12 11.40
N ARG A 48 10.76 -5.38 10.30
CA ARG A 48 12.02 -5.18 9.58
C ARG A 48 12.67 -3.82 9.85
N GLY A 49 12.13 -3.03 10.78
CA GLY A 49 12.66 -1.71 11.15
C GLY A 49 12.12 -0.54 10.32
N HIS A 50 11.15 -0.75 9.43
CA HIS A 50 10.56 0.33 8.65
C HIS A 50 9.24 0.82 9.25
N GLN A 51 9.11 2.13 9.42
CA GLN A 51 7.89 2.79 9.94
C GLN A 51 6.91 3.11 8.81
N LEU A 52 6.39 2.08 8.13
CA LEU A 52 5.47 2.22 6.98
C LEU A 52 3.99 2.12 7.35
N TRP A 53 3.68 2.03 8.65
CA TRP A 53 2.32 2.01 9.15
C TRP A 53 1.46 3.21 8.70
N PRO A 54 1.99 4.44 8.44
CA PRO A 54 1.14 5.52 7.93
C PRO A 54 0.61 5.26 6.51
N ALA A 55 1.39 4.59 5.66
CA ALA A 55 0.91 4.16 4.34
C ALA A 55 -0.10 3.02 4.46
N ALA A 56 0.09 2.11 5.42
CA ALA A 56 -0.89 1.05 5.68
C ALA A 56 -2.24 1.61 6.15
N ASP A 57 -2.23 2.51 7.14
CA ASP A 57 -3.45 3.18 7.63
C ASP A 57 -4.12 3.99 6.51
N HIS A 58 -3.34 4.68 5.66
CA HIS A 58 -3.90 5.38 4.51
C HIS A 58 -4.55 4.43 3.51
N ALA A 59 -3.89 3.31 3.17
CA ALA A 59 -4.44 2.32 2.25
C ALA A 59 -5.74 1.69 2.78
N GLU A 60 -5.78 1.31 4.07
CA GLU A 60 -6.99 0.80 4.72
C GLU A 60 -8.12 1.84 4.69
N HIS A 61 -7.80 3.11 4.92
CA HIS A 61 -8.78 4.19 4.82
C HIS A 61 -9.36 4.35 3.41
N ARG A 62 -8.50 4.29 2.38
CA ARG A 62 -8.92 4.36 0.98
C ARG A 62 -9.80 3.17 0.59
N LEU A 63 -9.41 1.95 1.01
CA LEU A 63 -10.23 0.74 0.80
C LEU A 63 -11.63 0.92 1.40
N ALA A 64 -11.74 1.34 2.65
CA ALA A 64 -13.02 1.50 3.33
C ALA A 64 -13.95 2.55 2.69
N LEU A 65 -13.40 3.60 2.07
CA LEU A 65 -14.18 4.68 1.47
C LEU A 65 -14.49 4.49 -0.01
N GLU A 66 -13.56 3.91 -0.77
CA GLU A 66 -13.58 3.96 -2.23
C GLU A 66 -13.71 2.59 -2.89
N ALA A 67 -13.27 1.51 -2.21
CA ALA A 67 -13.34 0.20 -2.81
C ALA A 67 -14.79 -0.31 -2.85
N PRO A 68 -15.20 -1.02 -3.92
CA PRO A 68 -16.47 -1.72 -3.93
C PRO A 68 -16.44 -2.84 -2.86
N GLY A 69 -17.52 -3.12 -2.14
CA GLY A 69 -17.53 -4.26 -1.21
C GLY A 69 -17.07 -5.54 -1.93
N PRO A 70 -16.19 -6.38 -1.34
CA PRO A 70 -16.10 -6.78 0.08
C PRO A 70 -14.79 -6.39 0.80
N PHE A 71 -14.09 -5.36 0.33
CA PHE A 71 -12.85 -4.87 0.96
C PHE A 71 -13.09 -4.13 2.29
#